data_AF-A0A955Z5G7-F1
#
_entry.id   AF-A0A955Z5G7-F1
#
_cell.length_a   1.000
_cell.length_b   1.000
_cell.length_c   1.000
_cell.angle_alpha   90.00
_cell.angle_beta   90.00
_cell.angle_gamma   90.00
#
_symmetry.space_group_name_H-M   'P 1'
#
loop_
_entity.id
_entity.type
_entity.pdbx_description
1 polymer ?
#
loop_
_entity_poly.entity_id
_entity_poly.type
_entity_poly.pdbx_seq_one_letter_code
_entity_poly.pdbx_strand_id
1 'polypeptide(L)'
;MEEPQVLERFVALVKRELHAEEVAVLDAPAPEGPRAVCAPLAEGRWVVARFAEAPADLTARLRRLEMLAATFSDALQPSERSRAARPSVAISLHEELRAAAARAQAEDAVVIDAQSPVVWGCASSPTSPRAYRRPQLREVGTSSEAANDSPAPSDADRDDPAPTSSDQEHSPPAPEVSGQLPHAQDGSGPLPRAQESSEVIREYDPPSPHRPSRPVAAAPDRTARAIAHVRGLEAAEGLARGRHLRHVERDDEYYLAVSFSGIYVLIFVFDGPFDELRAERAAHESLARVEGLVAALPPLDPEPQPMGGVVALRRPRRR
;
A
#
# COMPACT_ATOMS: atom_id res chain seq x y z
N MET A 1 5.22 19.55 -22.10
CA MET A 1 5.09 18.49 -23.13
C MET A 1 6.35 18.36 -24.01
N GLU A 2 7.47 19.00 -23.70
CA GLU A 2 8.68 18.94 -24.55
C GLU A 2 9.62 17.76 -24.22
N GLU A 3 9.60 17.24 -22.99
CA GLU A 3 10.42 16.11 -22.53
C GLU A 3 10.34 14.83 -23.38
N PRO A 4 9.15 14.32 -23.78
CA PRO A 4 9.09 13.11 -24.61
C PRO A 4 9.82 13.31 -25.95
N GLN A 5 9.81 14.53 -26.50
CA GLN A 5 10.47 14.81 -27.77
C GLN A 5 11.99 14.84 -27.66
N VAL A 6 12.56 15.24 -26.53
CA VAL A 6 14.02 15.26 -26.33
C VAL A 6 14.55 13.83 -26.16
N LEU A 7 13.86 13.01 -25.37
CA LEU A 7 14.22 11.61 -25.17
C LEU A 7 14.14 10.82 -26.47
N GLU A 8 13.06 10.97 -27.24
CA GLU A 8 12.90 10.31 -28.55
C GLU A 8 14.02 10.71 -29.52
N ARG A 9 14.40 11.98 -29.56
CA ARG A 9 15.51 12.47 -30.40
C ARG A 9 16.85 11.88 -29.96
N PHE A 10 17.10 11.78 -28.65
CA PHE A 10 18.30 11.16 -28.12
C PHE A 10 18.37 9.66 -28.47
N VAL A 11 17.29 8.92 -28.25
CA VAL A 11 17.20 7.49 -28.60
C VAL A 11 17.42 7.28 -30.10
N ALA A 12 16.79 8.10 -30.96
CA ALA A 12 16.98 8.04 -32.40
C ALA A 12 18.43 8.36 -32.81
N LEU A 13 19.07 9.33 -32.14
CA LEU A 13 20.47 9.69 -32.38
C LEU A 13 21.41 8.55 -32.00
N VAL A 14 21.27 7.98 -30.80
CA VAL A 14 22.08 6.84 -30.34
C VAL A 14 21.92 5.65 -31.28
N LYS A 15 20.67 5.35 -31.68
CA LYS A 15 20.37 4.27 -32.62
C LYS A 15 21.11 4.45 -33.94
N ARG A 16 21.09 5.67 -34.50
CA ARG A 16 21.76 6.03 -35.75
C ARG A 16 23.29 5.98 -35.64
N GLU A 17 23.87 6.61 -34.62
CA GLU A 17 25.32 6.74 -34.47
C GLU A 17 26.00 5.41 -34.13
N LEU A 18 25.31 4.54 -33.39
CA LEU A 18 25.85 3.23 -33.01
C LEU A 18 25.48 2.13 -34.01
N HIS A 19 24.54 2.37 -34.93
CA HIS A 19 23.87 1.32 -35.71
C HIS A 19 23.25 0.24 -34.80
N ALA A 20 22.69 0.67 -33.69
CA ALA A 20 22.01 -0.23 -32.76
C ALA A 20 20.65 -0.67 -33.35
N GLU A 21 20.26 -1.89 -33.07
CA GLU A 21 18.94 -2.42 -33.43
C GLU A 21 17.87 -1.86 -32.49
N GLU A 22 18.21 -1.80 -31.20
CA GLU A 22 17.34 -1.35 -30.12
C GLU A 22 18.13 -0.43 -29.19
N VAL A 23 17.48 0.64 -28.74
CA VAL A 23 18.02 1.55 -27.73
C VAL A 23 16.92 1.80 -26.70
N ALA A 24 17.23 1.61 -25.43
CA ALA A 24 16.31 1.81 -24.32
C ALA A 24 16.99 2.60 -23.18
N VAL A 25 16.18 3.32 -22.41
CA VAL A 25 16.61 3.93 -21.14
C VAL A 25 15.94 3.16 -20.00
N LEU A 26 16.74 2.74 -19.02
CA LEU A 26 16.33 1.92 -17.89
C LEU A 26 16.67 2.60 -16.57
N ASP A 27 15.93 2.32 -15.50
CA ASP A 27 16.20 2.84 -14.15
C ASP A 27 17.24 2.01 -13.37
N ALA A 28 17.78 0.98 -14.00
CA ALA A 28 18.77 0.08 -13.43
C ALA A 28 19.78 -0.36 -14.51
N PRO A 29 21.02 -0.70 -14.13
CA PRO A 29 22.00 -1.22 -15.08
C PRO A 29 21.46 -2.50 -15.72
N ALA A 30 21.47 -2.54 -17.06
CA ALA A 30 21.18 -3.78 -17.77
C ALA A 30 22.34 -4.77 -17.59
N PRO A 31 22.06 -6.08 -17.60
CA PRO A 31 23.11 -7.09 -17.60
C PRO A 31 24.00 -6.90 -18.84
N GLU A 32 25.31 -6.77 -18.61
CA GLU A 32 26.30 -6.69 -19.68
C GLU A 32 26.29 -7.98 -20.50
N GLY A 33 26.36 -7.83 -21.82
CA GLY A 33 26.37 -8.96 -22.74
C GLY A 33 27.15 -8.62 -24.01
N PRO A 34 27.60 -9.62 -24.79
CA PRO A 34 28.45 -9.41 -25.97
C PRO A 34 27.75 -8.63 -27.10
N ARG A 35 26.44 -8.40 -26.99
CA ARG A 35 25.61 -7.66 -27.96
C ARG A 35 24.96 -6.41 -27.36
N ALA A 36 25.42 -5.96 -26.21
CA ALA A 36 24.88 -4.77 -25.56
C ALA A 36 26.02 -3.91 -25.01
N VAL A 37 25.87 -2.60 -25.14
CA VAL A 37 26.69 -1.63 -24.42
C VAL A 37 25.77 -0.73 -23.60
N CYS A 38 26.22 -0.42 -22.39
CA CYS A 38 25.45 0.39 -21.44
C CYS A 38 26.31 1.58 -21.01
N ALA A 39 25.68 2.75 -20.88
CA ALA A 39 26.33 3.91 -20.28
C ALA A 39 25.39 4.54 -19.24
N PRO A 40 25.95 5.05 -18.12
CA PRO A 40 25.15 5.72 -17.11
C PRO A 40 24.62 7.06 -17.66
N LEU A 41 23.41 7.40 -17.24
CA LEU A 41 22.81 8.73 -17.33
C LEU A 41 22.69 9.32 -15.92
N ALA A 42 22.22 10.57 -15.83
CA ALA A 42 21.89 11.18 -14.55
C ALA A 42 20.79 10.40 -13.79
N GLU A 43 20.75 10.59 -12.46
CA GLU A 43 19.70 10.04 -11.57
C GLU A 43 19.65 8.50 -11.49
N GLY A 44 20.76 7.83 -11.82
CA GLY A 44 20.83 6.36 -11.75
C GLY A 44 20.18 5.65 -12.94
N ARG A 45 19.74 6.40 -13.96
CA ARG A 45 19.26 5.83 -15.23
C ARG A 45 20.42 5.36 -16.10
N TRP A 46 20.13 4.47 -17.04
CA TRP A 46 21.10 3.86 -17.93
C TRP A 46 20.57 3.87 -19.36
N VAL A 47 21.41 4.25 -20.33
CA VAL A 47 21.12 4.02 -21.74
C VAL A 47 21.75 2.71 -22.18
N VAL A 48 20.96 1.87 -22.82
CA VAL A 48 21.36 0.54 -23.29
C VAL A 48 21.17 0.48 -24.80
N ALA A 49 22.24 0.22 -25.53
CA ALA A 49 22.21 0.00 -26.97
C ALA A 49 22.47 -1.48 -27.26
N ARG A 50 21.54 -2.13 -27.95
CA ARG A 50 21.62 -3.55 -28.35
C ARG A 50 21.82 -3.69 -29.84
N PHE A 51 22.61 -4.69 -30.21
CA PHE A 51 23.00 -4.95 -31.60
C PHE A 51 22.50 -6.33 -32.05
N ALA A 52 22.12 -6.44 -33.32
CA ALA A 52 21.74 -7.70 -33.94
C ALA A 52 22.90 -8.73 -33.87
N GLU A 53 24.12 -8.25 -34.13
CA GLU A 53 25.36 -9.01 -34.11
C GLU A 53 26.38 -8.36 -33.16
N ALA A 54 27.33 -9.15 -32.65
CA ALA A 54 28.36 -8.63 -31.75
C ALA A 54 29.24 -7.60 -32.48
N PRO A 55 29.34 -6.35 -31.99
CA PRO A 55 30.17 -5.33 -32.64
C PRO A 55 31.64 -5.76 -32.65
N ALA A 56 32.32 -5.57 -33.78
CA ALA A 56 33.74 -5.88 -33.91
C ALA A 56 34.63 -5.10 -32.92
N ASP A 57 34.19 -3.90 -32.50
CA ASP A 57 34.85 -3.08 -31.50
C ASP A 57 33.84 -2.56 -30.47
N LEU A 58 33.59 -3.37 -29.43
CA LEU A 58 32.72 -3.02 -28.31
C LEU A 58 33.22 -1.79 -27.55
N THR A 59 34.54 -1.64 -27.39
CA THR A 59 35.13 -0.54 -26.61
C THR A 59 34.92 0.81 -27.30
N ALA A 60 35.06 0.88 -28.63
CA ALA A 60 34.75 2.10 -29.38
C ALA A 60 33.27 2.47 -29.29
N ARG A 61 32.37 1.47 -29.34
CA ARG A 61 30.92 1.70 -29.20
C ARG A 61 30.55 2.21 -27.81
N LEU A 62 31.14 1.64 -26.76
CA LEU A 62 30.94 2.08 -25.38
C LEU A 62 31.38 3.54 -25.20
N ARG A 63 32.61 3.87 -25.60
CA ARG A 63 33.12 5.26 -25.51
C ARG A 63 32.25 6.26 -26.27
N ARG A 64 31.73 5.87 -27.43
CA ARG A 64 30.83 6.71 -28.21
C ARG A 64 29.48 6.89 -27.51
N LEU A 65 28.94 5.83 -26.91
CA LEU A 65 27.71 5.91 -26.12
C LEU A 65 27.89 6.81 -24.90
N GLU A 66 28.98 6.65 -24.15
CA GLU A 66 29.33 7.49 -23.00
C GLU A 66 29.42 8.97 -23.39
N MET A 67 30.06 9.28 -24.51
CA MET A 67 30.15 10.65 -25.03
C MET A 67 28.77 11.24 -25.36
N LEU A 68 27.90 10.46 -26.01
CA LEU A 68 26.54 10.89 -26.33
C LEU A 68 25.71 11.09 -25.05
N ALA A 69 25.79 10.15 -24.11
CA ALA A 69 25.10 10.21 -22.82
C ALA A 69 25.55 11.45 -22.01
N ALA A 70 26.85 11.72 -21.95
CA ALA A 70 27.39 12.89 -21.27
C ALA A 70 26.92 14.21 -21.91
N THR A 71 26.90 14.28 -23.26
CA THR A 71 26.47 15.49 -23.98
C THR A 71 24.99 15.81 -23.77
N PHE A 72 24.16 14.77 -23.67
CA PHE A 72 22.72 14.91 -23.48
C PHE A 72 22.29 14.86 -22.00
N SER A 73 23.20 14.64 -21.06
CA SER A 73 22.89 14.51 -19.63
C SER A 73 22.04 15.69 -19.15
N ASP A 74 22.45 16.92 -19.44
CA ASP A 74 21.74 18.13 -19.00
C ASP A 74 20.38 18.33 -19.68
N ALA A 75 20.23 17.88 -20.93
CA ALA A 75 18.97 17.98 -21.68
C ALA A 75 17.98 16.86 -21.33
N LEU A 76 18.49 15.72 -20.86
CA LEU A 76 17.72 14.56 -20.40
C LEU A 76 17.44 14.60 -18.89
N GLN A 77 18.07 15.54 -18.17
CA GLN A 77 17.62 15.88 -16.83
C GLN A 77 16.15 16.30 -16.95
N PRO A 78 15.23 15.62 -16.26
CA PRO A 78 13.87 16.12 -16.15
C PRO A 78 14.02 17.54 -15.63
N SER A 79 13.47 18.51 -16.35
CA SER A 79 13.81 19.91 -16.08
C SER A 79 13.48 20.20 -14.62
N GLU A 80 14.47 20.41 -13.75
CA GLU A 80 14.25 20.79 -12.34
C GLU A 80 13.42 22.08 -12.21
N ARG A 81 13.28 22.83 -13.31
CA ARG A 81 12.41 24.00 -13.47
C ARG A 81 10.92 23.66 -13.65
N SER A 82 10.56 22.39 -13.82
CA SER A 82 9.20 21.89 -13.60
C SER A 82 8.99 21.79 -12.08
N ARG A 83 8.76 22.95 -11.45
CA ARG A 83 8.30 23.19 -10.06
C ARG A 83 8.40 21.96 -9.15
N ALA A 84 9.32 21.96 -8.18
CA ALA A 84 9.32 21.12 -6.97
C ALA A 84 8.12 20.16 -6.97
N ALA A 85 8.27 19.05 -7.69
CA ALA A 85 7.12 18.28 -8.15
C ALA A 85 6.33 17.91 -6.92
N ARG A 86 5.08 18.38 -6.83
CA ARG A 86 4.21 17.98 -5.73
C ARG A 86 4.33 16.47 -5.64
N PRO A 87 4.66 15.89 -4.46
CA PRO A 87 4.76 14.45 -4.33
C PRO A 87 3.50 13.85 -4.93
N SER A 88 3.66 12.74 -5.66
CA SER A 88 2.50 12.09 -6.27
C SER A 88 1.45 11.82 -5.19
N VAL A 89 0.17 11.90 -5.56
CA VAL A 89 -0.93 11.68 -4.60
C VAL A 89 -0.78 10.35 -3.85
N ALA A 90 -0.24 9.33 -4.52
CA ALA A 90 0.06 8.03 -3.91
C ALA A 90 1.16 8.11 -2.84
N ILE A 91 2.24 8.87 -3.08
CA ILE A 91 3.29 9.11 -2.07
C ILE A 91 2.70 9.89 -0.90
N SER A 92 1.91 10.93 -1.16
CA SER A 92 1.25 11.69 -0.09
C SER A 92 0.28 10.84 0.74
N LEU A 93 -0.47 9.93 0.10
CA LEU A 93 -1.33 8.97 0.80
C LEU A 93 -0.51 8.02 1.67
N HIS A 94 0.59 7.47 1.14
CA HIS A 94 1.47 6.59 1.91
C HIS A 94 2.05 7.29 3.14
N GLU A 95 2.56 8.51 2.99
CA GLU A 95 3.11 9.28 4.11
C GLU A 95 2.03 9.65 5.14
N GLU A 96 0.81 9.98 4.71
CA GLU A 96 -0.30 10.24 5.63
C GLU A 96 -0.70 8.97 6.39
N LEU A 97 -0.76 7.81 5.74
CA LEU A 97 -1.06 6.54 6.40
C LEU A 97 0.04 6.14 7.39
N ARG A 98 1.32 6.34 7.04
CA ARG A 98 2.44 6.14 7.97
C ARG A 98 2.33 7.08 9.19
N ALA A 99 2.04 8.36 8.96
CA ALA A 99 1.85 9.32 10.04
C ALA A 99 0.63 8.96 10.92
N ALA A 100 -0.45 8.46 10.32
CA ALA A 100 -1.64 8.01 11.04
C ALA A 100 -1.35 6.76 11.89
N ALA A 101 -0.66 5.75 11.32
CA ALA A 101 -0.24 4.56 12.06
C ALA A 101 0.64 4.92 13.27
N ALA A 102 1.62 5.81 13.07
CA ALA A 102 2.48 6.29 14.15
C ALA A 102 1.70 7.02 15.26
N ARG A 103 0.71 7.85 14.92
CA ARG A 103 -0.17 8.51 15.90
C ARG A 103 -1.01 7.51 16.67
N ALA A 104 -1.54 6.50 15.99
CA ALA A 104 -2.34 5.42 16.58
C ALA A 104 -1.52 4.41 17.41
N GLN A 105 -0.20 4.34 17.22
CA GLN A 105 0.64 3.20 17.63
C GLN A 105 0.21 1.88 16.98
N ALA A 106 -0.25 1.96 15.74
CA ALA A 106 -0.54 0.79 14.93
C ALA A 106 0.74 0.26 14.27
N GLU A 107 0.82 -1.05 14.08
CA GLU A 107 1.83 -1.72 13.25
C GLU A 107 1.68 -1.32 11.78
N ASP A 108 0.43 -1.18 11.31
CA ASP A 108 0.12 -0.76 9.94
C ASP A 108 -1.18 0.07 9.88
N ALA A 109 -1.33 0.83 8.80
CA ALA A 109 -2.55 1.51 8.43
C ALA A 109 -2.83 1.30 6.93
N VAL A 110 -4.03 0.85 6.59
CA VAL A 110 -4.41 0.49 5.22
C VAL A 110 -5.75 1.10 4.84
N VAL A 111 -5.88 1.52 3.59
CA VAL A 111 -7.15 1.95 2.99
C VAL A 111 -7.58 0.93 1.97
N ILE A 112 -8.80 0.43 2.12
CA ILE A 112 -9.42 -0.50 1.19
C ILE A 112 -10.72 0.06 0.63
N ASP A 113 -11.10 -0.46 -0.53
CA ASP A 113 -12.51 -0.50 -0.93
C ASP A 113 -13.14 -1.74 -0.28
N ALA A 114 -14.28 -1.54 0.41
CA ALA A 114 -15.00 -2.60 1.10
C ALA A 114 -15.60 -3.64 0.16
N GLN A 115 -15.95 -3.25 -1.07
CA GLN A 115 -16.68 -4.09 -2.04
C GLN A 115 -15.81 -4.56 -3.22
N SER A 116 -14.61 -3.99 -3.37
CA SER A 116 -13.63 -4.38 -4.39
C SER A 116 -12.43 -5.06 -3.74
N PRO A 117 -11.71 -5.94 -4.45
CA PRO A 117 -10.43 -6.46 -3.97
C PRO A 117 -9.34 -5.38 -3.84
N VAL A 118 -9.55 -4.16 -4.33
CA VAL A 118 -8.55 -3.10 -4.35
C VAL A 118 -8.10 -2.65 -2.94
N VAL A 119 -6.78 -2.55 -2.76
CA VAL A 119 -6.13 -1.81 -1.68
C VAL A 119 -5.58 -0.52 -2.28
N TRP A 120 -5.99 0.63 -1.72
CA TRP A 120 -5.66 1.96 -2.25
C TRP A 120 -4.33 2.49 -1.71
N GLY A 121 -3.95 2.11 -0.49
CA GLY A 121 -2.69 2.51 0.12
C GLY A 121 -2.45 1.79 1.44
N CYS A 122 -1.19 1.69 1.83
CA CYS A 122 -0.72 0.98 3.02
C CYS A 122 0.51 1.68 3.61
N ALA A 123 0.65 1.72 4.93
CA ALA A 123 1.76 2.39 5.61
C ALA A 123 3.05 1.55 5.59
N SER A 124 2.92 0.22 5.66
CA SER A 124 4.07 -0.70 5.62
C SER A 124 4.68 -0.83 4.22
N SER A 125 3.91 -0.56 3.16
CA SER A 125 4.37 -0.69 1.78
C SER A 125 3.99 0.52 0.92
N PRO A 126 4.98 1.25 0.35
CA PRO A 126 4.74 2.32 -0.62
C PRO A 126 4.39 1.72 -1.98
N THR A 127 3.32 0.94 -2.07
CA THR A 127 2.87 0.38 -3.34
C THR A 127 1.73 1.23 -3.90
N SER A 128 1.74 1.44 -5.21
CA SER A 128 0.58 1.98 -5.92
C SER A 128 -0.68 1.16 -5.62
N PRO A 129 -1.88 1.77 -5.78
CA PRO A 129 -3.13 1.04 -5.65
C PRO A 129 -3.11 -0.22 -6.50
N ARG A 130 -3.44 -1.36 -5.90
CA ARG A 130 -3.42 -2.67 -6.55
C ARG A 130 -4.68 -3.43 -6.19
N ALA A 131 -5.24 -4.13 -7.17
CA ALA A 131 -6.18 -5.21 -6.86
C ALA A 131 -5.42 -6.21 -5.97
N TYR A 132 -5.90 -6.39 -4.74
CA TYR A 132 -5.35 -7.41 -3.86
C TYR A 132 -5.66 -8.76 -4.49
N ARG A 133 -4.71 -9.29 -5.27
CA ARG A 133 -4.75 -10.70 -5.63
C ARG A 133 -4.44 -11.43 -4.35
N ARG A 134 -5.51 -11.92 -3.71
CA ARG A 134 -5.40 -12.97 -2.71
C ARG A 134 -4.42 -13.99 -3.32
N PRO A 135 -3.25 -14.24 -2.71
CA PRO A 135 -2.50 -15.41 -3.09
C PRO A 135 -3.47 -16.55 -2.81
N GLN A 136 -4.04 -17.13 -3.86
CA GLN A 136 -4.71 -18.39 -3.74
C GLN A 136 -3.59 -19.35 -3.35
N LEU A 137 -3.33 -19.45 -2.04
CA LEU A 137 -2.73 -20.63 -1.48
C LEU A 137 -3.71 -21.73 -1.85
N ARG A 138 -3.48 -22.30 -3.03
CA ARG A 138 -4.09 -23.53 -3.47
C ARG A 138 -3.61 -24.52 -2.42
N GLU A 139 -4.48 -24.85 -1.47
CA GLU A 139 -4.25 -25.97 -0.59
C GLU A 139 -3.97 -27.16 -1.51
N VAL A 140 -2.70 -27.54 -1.63
CA VAL A 140 -2.30 -28.80 -2.25
C VAL A 140 -2.73 -29.84 -1.24
N GLY A 141 -4.02 -30.18 -1.30
CA GLY A 141 -4.60 -31.24 -0.52
C GLY A 141 -3.83 -32.52 -0.84
N THR A 142 -3.03 -32.98 0.11
CA THR A 142 -2.65 -34.37 0.20
C THR A 142 -3.91 -35.13 0.63
N SER A 143 -4.78 -35.41 -0.35
CA SER A 143 -5.91 -36.30 -0.16
C SER A 143 -5.37 -37.71 0.05
N SER A 144 -5.49 -38.20 1.29
CA SER A 144 -5.52 -39.64 1.59
C SER A 144 -6.56 -39.86 2.68
N GLU A 145 -7.76 -40.22 2.22
CA GLU A 145 -8.72 -41.17 2.81
C GLU A 145 -8.74 -41.39 4.33
N ALA A 146 -9.83 -40.94 4.95
CA ALA A 146 -10.68 -41.72 5.87
C ALA A 146 -11.96 -40.89 6.11
N ALA A 147 -13.12 -41.19 5.53
CA ALA A 147 -14.03 -42.29 5.90
C ALA A 147 -14.44 -42.26 7.39
N ASN A 148 -15.50 -41.51 7.69
CA ASN A 148 -16.54 -41.77 8.71
C ASN A 148 -17.32 -40.47 8.94
N ASP A 149 -18.58 -40.43 9.36
CA ASP A 149 -19.72 -41.33 9.31
C ASP A 149 -20.87 -40.38 9.70
N SER A 150 -21.99 -40.39 8.98
CA SER A 150 -23.15 -39.53 9.31
C SER A 150 -23.83 -40.05 10.58
N PRO A 151 -24.51 -39.17 11.33
CA PRO A 151 -25.94 -39.43 11.47
C PRO A 151 -26.85 -38.19 11.40
N ALA A 152 -28.11 -38.56 11.15
CA ALA A 152 -29.36 -37.85 10.87
C ALA A 152 -29.76 -36.66 11.78
N PRO A 153 -30.73 -35.84 11.31
CA PRO A 153 -31.26 -34.68 12.03
C PRO A 153 -32.30 -35.09 13.09
N SER A 154 -32.27 -34.44 14.25
CA SER A 154 -33.34 -34.49 15.25
C SER A 154 -34.19 -33.22 15.15
N ASP A 155 -35.41 -33.41 14.66
CA ASP A 155 -36.55 -32.52 14.87
C ASP A 155 -36.80 -32.35 16.38
N ALA A 156 -36.84 -31.10 16.85
CA ALA A 156 -37.47 -30.75 18.11
C ALA A 156 -37.95 -29.30 18.05
N ASP A 157 -39.24 -29.19 17.73
CA ASP A 157 -40.21 -28.22 18.25
C ASP A 157 -39.69 -27.28 19.34
N ARG A 158 -39.83 -25.97 19.09
CA ARG A 158 -40.14 -25.01 20.14
C ARG A 158 -40.89 -23.80 19.57
N ASP A 159 -42.20 -23.92 19.66
CA ASP A 159 -43.18 -22.85 19.62
C ASP A 159 -42.97 -21.82 20.76
N ASP A 160 -43.40 -20.59 20.44
CA ASP A 160 -44.05 -19.60 21.32
C ASP A 160 -43.21 -18.75 22.31
N PRO A 161 -43.71 -17.56 22.75
CA PRO A 161 -44.24 -16.43 21.98
C PRO A 161 -43.67 -15.06 22.46
N ALA A 162 -43.85 -14.00 21.66
CA ALA A 162 -43.86 -12.62 22.13
C ALA A 162 -45.08 -12.40 23.07
N PRO A 163 -45.11 -11.48 24.05
CA PRO A 163 -44.89 -10.04 23.87
C PRO A 163 -44.29 -9.31 25.09
N THR A 164 -43.99 -8.01 24.98
CA THR A 164 -44.63 -6.94 25.77
C THR A 164 -43.93 -5.60 25.58
N SER A 165 -44.73 -4.65 25.11
CA SER A 165 -44.60 -3.21 25.32
C SER A 165 -44.49 -2.86 26.80
N SER A 166 -43.67 -1.86 27.12
CA SER A 166 -43.79 -0.93 28.26
C SER A 166 -42.69 0.11 28.07
N ASP A 167 -43.02 1.39 27.89
CA ASP A 167 -43.13 2.39 28.97
C ASP A 167 -41.76 2.65 29.61
N GLN A 168 -41.28 3.85 29.90
CA GLN A 168 -41.75 5.23 29.87
C GLN A 168 -40.59 6.02 30.53
N GLU A 169 -40.69 7.36 30.55
CA GLU A 169 -39.96 8.28 31.44
C GLU A 169 -38.55 8.71 31.01
N HIS A 170 -38.35 9.91 30.46
CA HIS A 170 -38.33 11.21 31.16
C HIS A 170 -37.40 11.26 32.37
N SER A 171 -36.24 11.93 32.20
CA SER A 171 -35.58 12.69 33.27
C SER A 171 -34.51 13.65 32.72
N PRO A 172 -34.16 14.71 33.48
CA PRO A 172 -34.01 16.10 32.99
C PRO A 172 -32.54 16.57 32.88
N PRO A 173 -32.29 17.82 32.41
CA PRO A 173 -30.94 18.39 32.30
C PRO A 173 -30.53 19.21 33.55
N ALA A 174 -29.22 19.24 33.83
CA ALA A 174 -28.39 20.32 34.44
C ALA A 174 -27.27 19.74 35.36
N PRO A 175 -26.23 20.50 35.77
CA PRO A 175 -25.89 21.90 35.44
C PRO A 175 -24.46 22.13 34.92
N GLU A 176 -24.27 23.35 34.42
CA GLU A 176 -22.99 24.01 34.14
C GLU A 176 -22.10 24.08 35.39
N VAL A 177 -20.84 23.66 35.27
CA VAL A 177 -19.78 23.95 36.25
C VAL A 177 -18.76 24.86 35.59
N SER A 178 -18.89 26.15 35.90
CA SER A 178 -17.81 27.12 35.78
C SER A 178 -16.74 26.79 36.81
N GLY A 179 -15.55 26.40 36.35
CA GLY A 179 -14.36 26.21 37.17
C GLY A 179 -13.24 27.14 36.69
N GLN A 180 -12.98 28.18 37.48
CA GLN A 180 -11.83 29.07 37.40
C GLN A 180 -10.51 28.30 37.38
N LEU A 181 -9.64 28.60 36.42
CA LEU A 181 -8.22 28.24 36.42
C LEU A 181 -7.41 29.35 37.11
N PRO A 182 -6.63 29.05 38.17
CA PRO A 182 -5.64 29.98 38.68
C PRO A 182 -4.33 29.91 37.88
N HIS A 183 -3.79 31.11 37.63
CA HIS A 183 -2.41 31.41 37.29
C HIS A 183 -1.43 30.84 38.33
N ALA A 184 -0.41 30.11 37.87
CA ALA A 184 0.92 29.97 38.47
C ALA A 184 1.78 29.17 37.48
N GLN A 185 3.09 29.35 37.28
CA GLN A 185 4.08 30.29 37.75
C GLN A 185 5.33 30.00 36.89
N ASP A 186 6.11 31.04 36.60
CA ASP A 186 7.46 30.95 36.04
C ASP A 186 8.35 29.97 36.82
N GLY A 187 8.96 29.04 36.09
CA GLY A 187 9.88 28.04 36.61
C GLY A 187 11.10 27.88 35.70
N SER A 188 11.91 28.92 35.61
CA SER A 188 13.25 28.88 35.00
C SER A 188 14.17 27.99 35.84
N GLY A 189 14.35 26.74 35.39
CA GLY A 189 15.32 25.79 35.94
C GLY A 189 16.63 25.75 35.12
N PRO A 190 17.81 25.66 35.74
CA PRO A 190 19.09 25.64 35.03
C PRO A 190 19.38 24.28 34.36
N LEU A 191 19.91 24.34 33.15
CA LEU A 191 20.41 23.20 32.37
C LEU A 191 21.56 22.47 33.10
N PRO A 192 21.50 21.14 33.28
CA PRO A 192 22.64 20.36 33.73
C PRO A 192 23.63 20.11 32.58
N ARG A 193 24.84 20.60 32.83
CA ARG A 193 26.17 20.24 32.33
C ARG A 193 26.26 18.91 31.58
N ALA A 194 26.79 18.98 30.36
CA ALA A 194 27.27 17.84 29.57
C ALA A 194 28.29 17.01 30.38
N GLN A 195 27.99 15.73 30.59
CA GLN A 195 28.97 14.74 31.00
C GLN A 195 29.47 14.00 29.75
N GLU A 196 30.77 14.17 29.50
CA GLU A 196 31.57 13.47 28.51
C GLU A 196 31.42 11.96 28.74
N SER A 197 30.74 11.29 27.82
CA SER A 197 30.66 9.83 27.80
C SER A 197 31.88 9.30 27.06
N SER A 198 32.75 8.68 27.85
CA SER A 198 33.92 7.92 27.44
C SER A 198 33.56 6.88 26.37
N GLU A 199 34.13 7.04 25.17
CA GLU A 199 34.10 6.05 24.10
C GLU A 199 34.85 4.79 24.54
N VAL A 200 34.09 3.80 24.99
CA VAL A 200 34.57 2.42 25.10
C VAL A 200 34.61 1.85 23.68
N ILE A 201 35.83 1.71 23.15
CA ILE A 201 36.15 1.01 21.92
C ILE A 201 35.58 -0.42 22.03
N ARG A 202 34.41 -0.64 21.40
CA ARG A 202 33.86 -1.98 21.23
C ARG A 202 34.68 -2.69 20.16
N GLU A 203 35.31 -3.76 20.61
CA GLU A 203 35.98 -4.77 19.81
C GLU A 203 35.09 -5.17 18.61
N TYR A 204 35.63 -4.94 17.42
CA TYR A 204 34.98 -5.20 16.15
C TYR A 204 34.94 -6.71 15.91
N ASP A 205 33.82 -7.34 16.24
CA ASP A 205 33.54 -8.74 15.88
C ASP A 205 33.12 -8.77 14.41
N PRO A 206 33.93 -9.35 13.49
CA PRO A 206 33.62 -9.35 12.07
C PRO A 206 32.33 -10.13 11.81
N PRO A 207 31.42 -9.63 10.94
CA PRO A 207 30.15 -10.28 10.67
C PRO A 207 30.38 -11.69 10.12
N SER A 208 29.89 -12.69 10.86
CA SER A 208 29.88 -14.08 10.40
C SER A 208 29.24 -14.19 9.02
N PRO A 209 29.87 -14.85 8.04
CA PRO A 209 29.33 -14.99 6.70
C PRO A 209 28.05 -15.82 6.74
N HIS A 210 26.93 -15.13 6.51
CA HIS A 210 25.66 -15.61 5.96
C HIS A 210 25.29 -17.05 6.29
N ARG A 211 24.74 -17.26 7.49
CA ARG A 211 23.78 -18.36 7.67
C ARG A 211 22.56 -18.01 6.82
N PRO A 212 22.18 -18.80 5.79
CA PRO A 212 20.97 -18.53 5.04
C PRO A 212 19.80 -18.58 6.02
N SER A 213 19.16 -17.43 6.23
CA SER A 213 17.98 -17.30 7.06
C SER A 213 16.98 -18.35 6.62
N ARG A 214 16.73 -19.33 7.50
CA ARG A 214 15.67 -20.32 7.33
C ARG A 214 14.40 -19.55 6.93
N PRO A 215 13.76 -19.84 5.79
CA PRO A 215 12.53 -19.15 5.41
C PRO A 215 11.52 -19.45 6.51
N VAL A 216 11.30 -18.46 7.37
CA VAL A 216 10.19 -18.46 8.32
C VAL A 216 8.96 -18.65 7.45
N ALA A 217 8.27 -19.78 7.61
CA ALA A 217 7.00 -20.02 6.92
C ALA A 217 6.13 -18.80 7.23
N ALA A 218 5.94 -17.96 6.21
CA ALA A 218 5.42 -16.61 6.38
C ALA A 218 4.01 -16.75 6.96
N ALA A 219 3.89 -16.52 8.27
CA ALA A 219 2.60 -16.28 8.88
C ALA A 219 1.91 -15.24 7.99
N PRO A 220 0.64 -15.45 7.60
CA PRO A 220 -0.05 -14.47 6.78
C PRO A 220 0.12 -13.10 7.42
N ASP A 221 0.45 -12.12 6.59
CA ASP A 221 0.61 -10.73 7.01
C ASP A 221 -0.66 -10.34 7.82
N ARG A 222 -0.51 -9.89 9.07
CA ARG A 222 -1.65 -9.59 9.97
C ARG A 222 -2.62 -8.60 9.31
N THR A 223 -2.07 -7.66 8.54
CA THR A 223 -2.83 -6.73 7.69
C THR A 223 -3.75 -7.46 6.70
N ALA A 224 -3.29 -8.54 6.08
CA ALA A 224 -4.11 -9.32 5.15
C ALA A 224 -5.30 -10.01 5.84
N ARG A 225 -5.11 -10.52 7.07
CA ARG A 225 -6.20 -11.14 7.85
C ARG A 225 -7.21 -10.10 8.31
N ALA A 226 -6.76 -8.95 8.80
CA ALA A 226 -7.63 -7.83 9.16
C ALA A 226 -8.47 -7.36 7.95
N ILE A 227 -7.88 -7.20 6.77
CA ILE A 227 -8.62 -6.84 5.54
C ILE A 227 -9.68 -7.89 5.19
N ALA A 228 -9.32 -9.18 5.27
CA ALA A 228 -10.25 -10.27 4.97
C ALA A 228 -11.42 -10.30 5.96
N HIS A 229 -11.15 -10.08 7.25
CA HIS A 229 -12.17 -10.04 8.29
C HIS A 229 -13.10 -8.83 8.11
N VAL A 230 -12.55 -7.62 7.90
CA VAL A 230 -13.34 -6.39 7.65
C VAL A 230 -14.26 -6.53 6.45
N ARG A 231 -13.79 -7.14 5.35
CA ARG A 231 -14.62 -7.40 4.16
C ARG A 231 -15.71 -8.45 4.39
N GLY A 232 -15.54 -9.34 5.37
CA GLY A 232 -16.53 -10.35 5.76
C GLY A 232 -17.57 -9.85 6.77
N LEU A 233 -17.43 -8.62 7.29
CA LEU A 233 -18.40 -8.05 8.22
C LEU A 233 -19.71 -7.71 7.50
N GLU A 234 -20.84 -8.13 8.06
CA GLU A 234 -22.18 -7.74 7.56
C GLU A 234 -22.34 -6.21 7.49
N ALA A 235 -21.75 -5.50 8.44
CA ALA A 235 -21.75 -4.04 8.47
C ALA A 235 -21.02 -3.41 7.25
N ALA A 236 -20.04 -4.09 6.66
CA ALA A 236 -19.35 -3.64 5.46
C ALA A 236 -20.24 -3.71 4.21
N GLU A 237 -21.15 -4.68 4.13
CA GLU A 237 -22.15 -4.76 3.03
C GLU A 237 -23.11 -3.57 3.04
N GLY A 238 -23.36 -3.01 4.23
CA GLY A 238 -24.21 -1.84 4.43
C GLY A 238 -23.63 -0.53 3.89
N LEU A 239 -22.33 -0.47 3.64
CA LEU A 239 -21.63 0.77 3.26
C LEU A 239 -22.18 1.39 1.97
N ALA A 240 -22.40 0.59 0.92
CA ALA A 240 -23.00 1.08 -0.33
C ALA A 240 -24.44 1.63 -0.17
N ARG A 241 -25.10 1.35 0.95
CA ARG A 241 -26.42 1.91 1.29
C ARG A 241 -26.32 3.18 2.15
N GLY A 242 -25.12 3.77 2.23
CA GLY A 242 -24.84 4.96 3.02
C GLY A 242 -24.72 4.71 4.52
N ARG A 243 -24.56 3.46 4.97
CA ARG A 243 -24.28 3.17 6.38
C ARG A 243 -22.83 3.53 6.70
N HIS A 244 -22.56 3.77 7.98
CA HIS A 244 -21.21 3.93 8.51
C HIS A 244 -20.75 2.64 9.19
N LEU A 245 -19.51 2.25 8.97
CA LEU A 245 -18.81 1.18 9.67
C LEU A 245 -17.84 1.81 10.68
N ARG A 246 -18.01 1.43 11.95
CA ARG A 246 -17.00 1.56 12.99
C ARG A 246 -16.94 0.20 13.69
N HIS A 247 -15.80 -0.46 13.62
CA HIS A 247 -15.64 -1.79 14.19
C HIS A 247 -14.26 -1.92 14.85
N VAL A 248 -14.24 -2.58 16.00
CA VAL A 248 -13.05 -2.79 16.83
C VAL A 248 -12.96 -4.29 17.14
N GLU A 249 -11.86 -4.89 16.75
CA GLU A 249 -11.54 -6.29 17.03
C GLU A 249 -10.46 -6.34 18.11
N ARG A 250 -10.70 -7.10 19.20
CA ARG A 250 -9.82 -7.12 20.38
C ARG A 250 -9.29 -8.50 20.73
N ASP A 251 -9.81 -9.56 20.12
CA ASP A 251 -9.52 -10.91 20.60
C ASP A 251 -8.44 -11.60 19.74
N ASP A 252 -8.52 -11.46 18.42
CA ASP A 252 -7.61 -12.17 17.50
C ASP A 252 -6.67 -11.26 16.73
N GLU A 253 -7.21 -10.42 15.84
CA GLU A 253 -6.40 -9.66 14.86
C GLU A 253 -6.03 -8.25 15.32
N TYR A 254 -6.54 -7.80 16.47
CA TYR A 254 -6.33 -6.47 17.06
C TYR A 254 -6.35 -5.33 16.02
N TYR A 255 -7.54 -4.85 15.65
CA TYR A 255 -7.65 -3.76 14.68
C TYR A 255 -8.83 -2.81 14.94
N LEU A 256 -8.73 -1.60 14.39
CA LEU A 256 -9.81 -0.61 14.31
C LEU A 256 -10.12 -0.35 12.83
N ALA A 257 -11.39 -0.47 12.43
CA ALA A 257 -11.88 -0.18 11.10
C ALA A 257 -12.92 0.95 11.11
N VAL A 258 -12.70 1.97 10.29
CA VAL A 258 -13.57 3.16 10.18
C VAL A 258 -13.87 3.45 8.70
N SER A 259 -15.14 3.50 8.32
CA SER A 259 -15.54 3.85 6.96
C SER A 259 -15.49 5.34 6.68
N PHE A 260 -15.22 5.71 5.43
CA PHE A 260 -15.36 7.05 4.91
C PHE A 260 -15.80 7.04 3.43
N SER A 261 -16.35 8.17 2.96
CA SER A 261 -16.92 8.34 1.61
C SER A 261 -17.82 7.20 1.12
N GLY A 262 -18.53 6.54 2.05
CA GLY A 262 -19.54 5.52 1.78
C GLY A 262 -19.03 4.14 1.32
N ILE A 263 -17.81 3.99 0.81
CA ILE A 263 -17.30 2.68 0.32
C ILE A 263 -15.87 2.35 0.77
N TYR A 264 -15.13 3.34 1.28
CA TYR A 264 -13.77 3.13 1.71
C TYR A 264 -13.71 2.84 3.21
N VAL A 265 -12.70 2.07 3.60
CA VAL A 265 -12.44 1.75 5.01
C VAL A 265 -10.97 1.98 5.30
N LEU A 266 -10.69 2.78 6.33
CA LEU A 266 -9.38 2.92 6.94
C LEU A 266 -9.27 1.90 8.07
N ILE A 267 -8.23 1.07 8.04
CA ILE A 267 -7.98 0.01 9.02
C ILE A 267 -6.62 0.27 9.67
N PHE A 268 -6.59 0.33 11.00
CA PHE A 268 -5.37 0.30 11.82
C PHE A 268 -5.18 -1.09 12.38
N VAL A 269 -4.00 -1.68 12.18
CA VAL A 269 -3.67 -3.04 12.62
C VAL A 269 -2.62 -2.95 13.71
N PHE A 270 -2.83 -3.66 14.82
CA PHE A 270 -1.98 -3.60 16.00
C PHE A 270 -1.33 -4.95 16.26
N ASP A 271 -0.19 -4.93 16.96
CA ASP A 271 0.54 -6.16 17.27
C ASP A 271 0.05 -6.90 18.52
N GLY A 272 -0.89 -6.27 19.25
CA GLY A 272 -1.56 -6.78 20.44
C GLY A 272 -2.65 -5.81 20.93
N PRO A 273 -3.05 -5.90 22.22
CA PRO A 273 -4.01 -4.98 22.81
C PRO A 273 -3.59 -3.52 22.63
N PHE A 274 -4.51 -2.66 22.23
CA PHE A 274 -4.23 -1.26 21.89
C PHE A 274 -5.18 -0.28 22.59
N ASP A 275 -4.77 0.99 22.62
CA ASP A 275 -5.58 2.09 23.12
C ASP A 275 -6.58 2.55 22.05
N GLU A 276 -7.84 2.15 22.21
CA GLU A 276 -8.92 2.47 21.28
C GLU A 276 -9.16 3.97 21.14
N LEU A 277 -9.13 4.72 22.24
CA LEU A 277 -9.35 6.18 22.21
C LEU A 277 -8.25 6.88 21.41
N ARG A 278 -7.01 6.43 21.57
CA ARG A 278 -5.87 6.92 20.78
C ARG A 278 -6.03 6.58 19.30
N ALA A 279 -6.41 5.34 18.98
CA ALA A 279 -6.60 4.89 17.61
C ALA A 279 -7.73 5.67 16.91
N GLU A 280 -8.86 5.89 17.59
CA GLU A 280 -9.98 6.67 17.07
C GLU A 280 -9.62 8.14 16.85
N ARG A 281 -8.91 8.74 17.82
CA ARG A 281 -8.42 10.11 17.67
C ARG A 281 -7.49 10.22 16.45
N ALA A 282 -6.57 9.27 16.30
CA ALA A 282 -5.67 9.22 15.16
C ALA A 282 -6.45 9.13 13.84
N ALA A 283 -7.47 8.26 13.78
CA ALA A 283 -8.36 8.10 12.64
C ALA A 283 -9.03 9.44 12.27
N HIS A 284 -9.71 10.07 13.23
CA HIS A 284 -10.45 11.32 13.03
C HIS A 284 -9.56 12.47 12.52
N GLU A 285 -8.34 12.59 13.07
CA GLU A 285 -7.37 13.61 12.65
C GLU A 285 -6.77 13.38 11.25
N SER A 286 -6.74 12.14 10.74
CA SER A 286 -6.29 11.82 9.37
C SER A 286 -7.40 11.79 8.33
N LEU A 287 -8.64 11.53 8.73
CA LEU A 287 -9.68 11.07 7.81
C LEU A 287 -9.94 12.06 6.66
N ALA A 288 -10.02 13.35 6.95
CA ALA A 288 -10.20 14.39 5.93
C ALA A 288 -9.06 14.46 4.90
N ARG A 289 -7.80 14.22 5.33
CA ARG A 289 -6.63 14.21 4.43
C ARG A 289 -6.60 12.92 3.60
N VAL A 290 -6.83 11.78 4.24
CA VAL A 290 -6.90 10.48 3.56
C VAL A 290 -8.01 10.48 2.51
N GLU A 291 -9.20 10.99 2.84
CA GLU A 291 -10.32 11.12 1.91
C GLU A 291 -9.95 11.97 0.69
N GLY A 292 -9.38 13.16 0.91
CA GLY A 292 -8.95 14.04 -0.18
C GLY A 292 -7.88 13.41 -1.08
N LEU A 293 -6.97 12.62 -0.50
CA LEU A 293 -5.92 11.92 -1.24
C LEU A 293 -6.48 10.74 -2.04
N VAL A 294 -7.37 9.93 -1.45
CA VAL A 294 -8.02 8.81 -2.15
C VAL A 294 -8.87 9.31 -3.31
N ALA A 295 -9.66 10.38 -3.11
CA ALA A 295 -10.47 10.99 -4.16
C ALA A 295 -9.64 11.60 -5.30
N ALA A 296 -8.38 11.97 -5.03
CA ALA A 296 -7.46 12.51 -6.02
C ALA A 296 -6.64 11.42 -6.75
N LEU A 297 -6.74 10.15 -6.35
CA LEU A 297 -6.14 9.06 -7.10
C LEU A 297 -6.92 8.83 -8.40
N PRO A 298 -6.22 8.47 -9.49
CA PRO A 298 -6.90 8.13 -10.73
C PRO A 298 -7.87 6.96 -10.49
N PRO A 299 -9.06 6.96 -11.11
CA PRO A 299 -9.96 5.83 -11.02
C PRO A 299 -9.24 4.58 -11.51
N LEU A 300 -9.29 3.52 -10.71
CA LEU A 300 -8.79 2.23 -11.15
C LEU A 300 -9.86 1.63 -12.03
N ASP A 301 -9.61 1.60 -13.33
CA ASP A 301 -10.39 0.75 -14.22
C ASP A 301 -10.17 -0.69 -13.76
N PRO A 302 -11.19 -1.39 -13.24
CA PRO A 302 -11.01 -2.80 -12.92
C PRO A 302 -10.64 -3.50 -14.23
N GLU A 303 -9.53 -4.25 -14.23
CA GLU A 303 -9.26 -5.18 -15.35
C GLU A 303 -10.54 -5.98 -15.57
N PRO A 304 -11.07 -6.05 -16.80
CA PRO A 304 -12.35 -6.68 -17.07
C PRO A 304 -12.28 -8.10 -16.52
N GLN A 305 -13.00 -8.34 -15.42
CA GLN A 305 -13.16 -9.70 -14.93
C GLN A 305 -13.77 -10.48 -16.10
N PRO A 306 -13.31 -11.70 -16.39
CA PRO A 306 -13.99 -12.57 -17.34
C PRO A 306 -15.37 -12.90 -16.75
N MET A 307 -16.32 -11.98 -16.88
CA MET A 307 -17.71 -12.21 -16.59
C MET A 307 -18.08 -13.41 -17.46
N GLY A 308 -18.54 -14.48 -16.81
CA GLY A 308 -18.97 -15.70 -17.47
C GLY A 308 -19.72 -15.35 -18.74
N GLY A 309 -19.24 -15.90 -19.87
CA GLY A 309 -19.59 -15.45 -21.20
C GLY A 309 -21.07 -15.12 -21.31
N VAL A 310 -21.38 -13.87 -21.61
CA VAL A 310 -22.73 -13.46 -22.00
C VAL A 310 -23.02 -14.18 -23.32
N VAL A 311 -23.60 -15.37 -23.23
CA VAL A 311 -24.08 -16.11 -24.39
C VAL A 311 -25.27 -15.32 -24.90
N ALA A 312 -25.09 -14.64 -26.02
CA ALA A 312 -26.19 -14.01 -26.73
C ALA A 312 -27.24 -15.10 -27.06
N LEU A 313 -28.36 -15.07 -26.34
CA LEU A 313 -29.52 -15.90 -26.63
C LEU A 313 -30.00 -15.59 -28.05
N ARG A 314 -29.65 -16.47 -28.98
CA ARG A 314 -30.08 -16.39 -30.37
C ARG A 314 -31.61 -16.44 -30.37
N ARG A 315 -32.25 -15.35 -30.82
CA ARG A 315 -33.72 -15.31 -30.96
C ARG A 315 -34.20 -16.50 -31.80
N PRO A 316 -35.22 -17.26 -31.34
CA PRO A 316 -35.78 -18.35 -32.11
C PRO A 316 -36.40 -17.82 -33.40
N ARG A 317 -35.97 -18.38 -34.54
CA ARG A 317 -36.60 -18.13 -35.85
C ARG A 317 -38.01 -18.72 -35.81
N ARG A 318 -39.04 -17.88 -35.92
CA ARG A 318 -40.41 -18.32 -36.21
C ARG A 318 -40.40 -19.09 -37.54
N ARG A 319 -40.92 -20.32 -37.51
CA ARG A 319 -41.29 -21.10 -38.70
C ARG A 319 -42.68 -20.68 -39.16
#